data_AF-A0A932QZP8-F1
#
_entry.id   AF-A0A932QZP8-F1
#
_cell.length_a   1.000
_cell.length_b   1.000
_cell.length_c   1.000
_cell.angle_alpha   90.00
_cell.angle_beta   90.00
_cell.angle_gamma   90.00
#
_symmetry.space_group_name_H-M   'P 1'
#
loop_
_entity.id
_entity.type
_entity.pdbx_description
1 polymer ?
#
loop_
_entity_poly.entity_id
_entity_poly.type
_entity_poly.pdbx_seq_one_letter_code
_entity_poly.pdbx_strand_id
1 'polypeptide(L)'
;MGIRRSDGGWGIDFGKDFLSAVVDTRSALLALSTAGTADTTTASNALGYLLESQNTDGGWGAARGQPSELFYTALVSSALQQFPQTVSLATAMSKAKSYLTSQQQADGSFGDLFETALAYTALVPIVTDATVLGNAINHLTSAQFQNGS
;
A
#
# COMPACT_ATOMS: atom_id res chain seq x y z
N MET A 1 -6.27 25.19 -0.30
CA MET A 1 -7.56 24.82 0.31
C MET A 1 -7.57 23.31 0.47
N GLY A 2 -7.68 22.80 1.70
CA GLY A 2 -7.64 21.37 2.00
C GLY A 2 -9.02 20.73 1.81
N ILE A 3 -9.07 19.62 1.09
CA ILE A 3 -10.26 18.93 0.58
C ILE A 3 -10.44 17.61 1.33
N ARG A 4 -10.69 17.74 2.63
CA ARG A 4 -11.10 16.61 3.48
C ARG A 4 -12.57 16.29 3.21
N ARG A 5 -12.88 15.02 2.94
CA ARG A 5 -14.23 14.53 2.67
C ARG A 5 -14.94 14.06 3.95
N SER A 6 -16.26 13.87 3.87
CA SER A 6 -17.08 13.38 4.99
C SER A 6 -16.81 11.92 5.38
N ASP A 7 -16.18 11.16 4.50
CA ASP A 7 -15.72 9.78 4.72
C ASP A 7 -14.33 9.71 5.37
N GLY A 8 -13.70 10.86 5.66
CA GLY A 8 -12.38 10.94 6.27
C GLY A 8 -11.20 10.89 5.29
N GLY A 9 -11.45 10.69 3.99
CA GLY A 9 -10.41 10.72 2.96
C GLY A 9 -10.04 12.13 2.47
N TRP A 10 -8.88 12.26 1.81
CA TRP A 10 -8.50 13.45 1.04
C TRP A 10 -8.55 13.16 -0.47
N GLY A 11 -9.03 14.13 -1.28
CA GLY A 11 -9.04 14.07 -2.75
C GLY A 11 -9.86 15.19 -3.42
N ILE A 12 -9.51 15.58 -4.67
CA ILE A 12 -10.25 16.59 -5.48
C ILE A 12 -11.39 15.95 -6.25
N ASP A 13 -12.57 16.58 -6.24
CA ASP A 13 -13.73 16.18 -7.05
C ASP A 13 -13.74 16.96 -8.37
N PHE A 14 -13.08 16.40 -9.39
CA PHE A 14 -13.34 16.76 -10.77
C PHE A 14 -14.03 15.56 -11.39
N GLY A 15 -15.34 15.67 -11.60
CA GLY A 15 -16.20 14.56 -11.99
C GLY A 15 -15.49 13.50 -12.83
N LYS A 16 -15.58 12.25 -12.36
CA LYS A 16 -15.20 10.98 -13.01
C LYS A 16 -13.72 10.72 -13.32
N ASP A 17 -12.78 11.61 -12.99
CA ASP A 17 -11.34 11.37 -13.17
C ASP A 17 -10.60 11.40 -11.80
N PHE A 18 -10.45 10.22 -11.20
CA PHE A 18 -9.93 10.03 -9.84
C PHE A 18 -8.42 10.27 -9.75
N LEU A 19 -7.99 11.29 -9.01
CA LEU A 19 -6.75 11.16 -8.24
C LEU A 19 -7.02 10.15 -7.11
N SER A 20 -6.14 9.17 -6.93
CA SER A 20 -6.41 8.02 -6.07
C SER A 20 -6.63 8.41 -4.60
N ALA A 21 -7.89 8.50 -4.17
CA ALA A 21 -8.29 8.90 -2.83
C ALA A 21 -7.61 8.07 -1.73
N VAL A 22 -7.27 6.81 -2.04
CA VAL A 22 -6.49 5.94 -1.15
C VAL A 22 -5.05 6.43 -0.98
N VAL A 23 -4.34 6.77 -2.06
CA VAL A 23 -2.96 7.28 -2.01
C VAL A 23 -2.92 8.68 -1.43
N ASP A 24 -3.88 9.54 -1.75
CA ASP A 24 -4.01 10.89 -1.21
C ASP A 24 -4.20 10.84 0.31
N THR A 25 -5.11 9.98 0.78
CA THR A 25 -5.36 9.78 2.21
C THR A 25 -4.14 9.20 2.92
N ARG A 26 -3.48 8.21 2.31
CA ARG A 26 -2.22 7.63 2.81
C ARG A 26 -1.12 8.70 2.90
N SER A 27 -0.99 9.55 1.89
CA SER A 27 0.09 10.55 1.82
C SER A 27 -0.13 11.70 2.79
N ALA A 28 -1.39 12.16 2.95
CA ALA A 28 -1.77 13.12 3.97
C ALA A 28 -1.50 12.57 5.38
N LEU A 29 -1.89 11.32 5.64
CA LEU A 29 -1.66 10.66 6.93
C LEU A 29 -0.15 10.57 7.27
N LEU A 30 0.69 10.14 6.32
CA LEU A 30 2.14 10.10 6.52
C LEU A 30 2.72 11.49 6.76
N ALA A 31 2.39 12.48 5.93
CA ALA A 31 2.92 13.83 6.07
C ALA A 31 2.57 14.46 7.44
N LEU A 32 1.31 14.31 7.88
CA LEU A 32 0.86 14.81 9.18
C LEU A 32 1.53 14.07 10.34
N SER A 33 1.71 12.76 10.23
CA SER A 33 2.41 11.94 11.23
C SER A 33 3.88 12.33 11.33
N THR A 34 4.58 12.47 10.19
CA THR A 34 6.00 12.87 10.15
C THR A 34 6.20 14.29 10.70
N ALA A 35 5.28 15.21 10.44
CA ALA A 35 5.33 16.55 10.98
C ALA A 35 5.00 16.63 12.48
N GLY A 36 4.51 15.54 13.09
CA GLY A 36 4.01 15.54 14.48
C GLY A 36 2.78 16.43 14.68
N THR A 37 2.06 16.76 13.59
CA THR A 37 0.92 17.69 13.58
C THR A 37 -0.42 16.99 13.36
N ALA A 38 -0.40 15.67 13.12
CA ALA A 38 -1.62 14.87 13.12
C ALA A 38 -2.26 14.91 14.51
N ASP A 39 -3.39 15.62 14.64
CA ASP A 39 -4.25 15.39 15.79
C ASP A 39 -4.79 13.94 15.75
N THR A 40 -5.10 13.40 16.93
CA THR A 40 -5.51 11.99 17.08
C THR A 40 -6.74 11.66 16.23
N THR A 41 -7.67 12.61 16.11
CA THR A 41 -8.93 12.42 15.35
C THR A 41 -8.65 12.29 13.86
N THR A 42 -7.78 13.14 13.32
CA THR A 42 -7.41 13.16 11.91
C THR A 42 -6.66 11.91 11.52
N ALA A 43 -5.71 11.47 12.35
CA ALA A 43 -5.01 10.19 12.15
C ALA A 43 -5.97 8.99 12.21
N SER A 44 -6.87 8.96 13.20
CA SER A 44 -7.85 7.89 13.35
C SER A 44 -8.83 7.82 12.18
N ASN A 45 -9.32 8.95 11.68
CA ASN A 45 -10.22 8.98 10.52
C ASN A 45 -9.54 8.49 9.24
N ALA A 46 -8.29 8.92 9.01
CA ALA A 46 -7.51 8.48 7.85
C ALA A 46 -7.25 6.97 7.88
N LEU A 47 -6.84 6.44 9.04
CA LEU A 47 -6.67 5.01 9.24
C LEU A 47 -7.99 4.26 9.06
N GLY A 48 -9.09 4.77 9.61
CA GLY A 48 -10.43 4.20 9.44
C GLY A 48 -10.83 4.10 7.98
N TYR A 49 -10.65 5.18 7.22
CA TYR A 49 -10.93 5.18 5.79
C TYR A 49 -10.11 4.13 5.03
N LEU A 50 -8.80 4.02 5.31
CA LEU A 50 -7.94 3.03 4.67
C LEU A 50 -8.38 1.61 5.01
N LEU A 51 -8.67 1.32 6.28
CA LEU A 51 -9.12 0.00 6.72
C LEU A 51 -10.46 -0.40 6.07
N GLU A 52 -11.41 0.53 5.98
CA GLU A 52 -12.70 0.30 5.33
C GLU A 52 -12.62 0.24 3.80
N SER A 53 -11.54 0.73 3.21
CA SER A 53 -11.31 0.69 1.76
C SER A 53 -10.59 -0.59 1.31
N GLN A 54 -10.19 -1.46 2.24
CA GLN A 54 -9.59 -2.76 1.89
C GLN A 54 -10.67 -3.69 1.34
N ASN A 55 -10.40 -4.29 0.19
CA ASN A 55 -11.28 -5.26 -0.43
C ASN A 55 -11.23 -6.62 0.30
N THR A 56 -12.19 -7.49 0.00
CA THR A 56 -12.30 -8.82 0.64
C THR A 56 -11.12 -9.74 0.34
N ASP A 57 -10.45 -9.53 -0.79
CA ASP A 57 -9.22 -10.24 -1.19
C ASP A 57 -7.97 -9.75 -0.45
N GLY A 58 -8.07 -8.66 0.33
CA GLY A 58 -6.99 -8.09 1.11
C GLY A 58 -6.22 -6.96 0.42
N GLY A 59 -6.54 -6.64 -0.83
CA GLY A 59 -5.91 -5.55 -1.56
C GLY A 59 -6.66 -4.21 -1.43
N TRP A 60 -6.05 -3.18 -2.00
CA TRP A 60 -6.65 -1.87 -2.21
C TRP A 60 -6.63 -1.52 -3.70
N GLY A 61 -7.66 -0.81 -4.14
CA GLY A 61 -7.70 -0.14 -5.45
C GLY A 61 -7.42 1.36 -5.34
N ALA A 62 -7.59 2.07 -6.45
CA ALA A 62 -7.39 3.53 -6.50
C ALA A 62 -8.29 4.31 -5.52
N ALA A 63 -9.49 3.78 -5.24
CA ALA A 63 -10.48 4.33 -4.32
C ALA A 63 -11.29 3.19 -3.68
N ARG A 64 -12.08 3.49 -2.65
CA ARG A 64 -13.00 2.52 -2.04
C ARG A 64 -13.93 1.90 -3.10
N GLY A 65 -14.02 0.58 -3.12
CA GLY A 65 -14.86 -0.18 -4.05
C GLY A 65 -14.25 -0.37 -5.45
N GLN A 66 -13.05 0.14 -5.72
CA GLN A 66 -12.30 -0.19 -6.93
C GLN A 66 -11.57 -1.53 -6.76
N PRO A 67 -11.33 -2.27 -7.86
CA PRO A 67 -10.59 -3.52 -7.82
C PRO A 67 -9.21 -3.37 -7.17
N SER A 68 -8.77 -4.42 -6.49
CA SER A 68 -7.45 -4.45 -5.87
C SER A 68 -6.36 -4.46 -6.93
N GLU A 69 -5.33 -3.62 -6.73
CA GLU A 69 -4.13 -3.62 -7.56
C GLU A 69 -2.88 -3.65 -6.69
N LEU A 70 -1.81 -4.21 -7.23
CA LEU A 70 -0.54 -4.36 -6.53
C LEU A 70 0.04 -3.01 -6.09
N PHE A 71 0.03 -2.02 -6.98
CA PHE A 71 0.56 -0.69 -6.71
C PHE A 71 -0.06 -0.04 -5.47
N TYR A 72 -1.40 0.05 -5.42
CA TYR A 72 -2.11 0.64 -4.30
C TYR A 72 -1.96 -0.18 -3.02
N THR A 73 -2.03 -1.51 -3.14
CA THR A 73 -1.89 -2.41 -2.00
C THR A 73 -0.53 -2.26 -1.33
N ALA A 74 0.55 -2.27 -2.11
CA ALA A 74 1.91 -2.14 -1.60
C ALA A 74 2.16 -0.75 -0.97
N LEU A 75 1.63 0.33 -1.55
CA LEU A 75 1.77 1.68 -0.99
C LEU A 75 1.01 1.88 0.32
N VAL A 76 -0.21 1.36 0.39
CA VAL A 76 -1.04 1.45 1.61
C VAL A 76 -0.45 0.59 2.71
N SER A 77 -0.13 -0.68 2.42
CA SER A 77 0.43 -1.59 3.43
C SER A 77 1.75 -1.06 3.99
N SER A 78 2.64 -0.51 3.16
CA SER A 78 3.90 0.10 3.63
C SER A 78 3.69 1.32 4.51
N ALA A 79 2.62 2.08 4.29
CA ALA A 79 2.27 3.20 5.16
C ALA A 79 1.69 2.70 6.49
N LEU A 80 0.76 1.75 6.46
CA LEU A 80 0.11 1.19 7.65
C LEU A 80 1.11 0.53 8.62
N GLN A 81 2.22 -0.03 8.12
CA GLN A 81 3.31 -0.57 8.93
C GLN A 81 3.98 0.45 9.85
N GLN A 82 3.86 1.76 9.56
CA GLN A 82 4.47 2.83 10.35
C GLN A 82 3.63 3.24 11.57
N PHE A 83 2.41 2.70 11.70
CA PHE A 83 1.49 3.03 12.79
C PHE A 83 1.45 1.93 13.85
N PRO A 84 1.06 2.25 15.10
CA PRO A 84 0.87 1.25 16.14
C PRO A 84 -0.10 0.14 15.71
N GLN A 85 0.32 -1.11 15.89
CA GLN A 85 -0.41 -2.28 15.42
C GLN A 85 -1.58 -2.59 16.36
N THR A 86 -2.75 -2.05 16.05
CA THR A 86 -4.03 -2.48 16.63
C THR A 86 -4.49 -3.81 16.02
N VAL A 87 -5.44 -4.50 16.63
CA VAL A 87 -5.99 -5.77 16.10
C VAL A 87 -6.52 -5.61 14.68
N SER A 88 -7.26 -4.53 14.40
CA SER A 88 -7.82 -4.26 13.07
C SER A 88 -6.71 -4.03 12.04
N LEU A 89 -5.66 -3.29 12.42
CA LEU A 89 -4.55 -2.99 11.52
C LEU A 89 -3.69 -4.22 11.25
N ALA A 90 -3.40 -5.03 12.29
CA ALA A 90 -2.71 -6.30 12.14
C ALA A 90 -3.50 -7.27 11.23
N THR A 91 -4.82 -7.30 11.36
CA THR A 91 -5.70 -8.10 10.48
C THR A 91 -5.61 -7.62 9.03
N ALA A 92 -5.70 -6.31 8.80
CA ALA A 92 -5.58 -5.74 7.46
C ALA A 92 -4.19 -6.02 6.84
N MET A 93 -3.12 -5.91 7.64
CA MET A 93 -1.75 -6.23 7.21
C MET A 93 -1.57 -7.71 6.86
N SER A 94 -2.19 -8.61 7.61
CA SER A 94 -2.17 -10.04 7.28
C SER A 94 -2.84 -10.32 5.94
N LYS A 95 -3.98 -9.68 5.66
CA LYS A 95 -4.67 -9.81 4.36
C LYS A 95 -3.85 -9.20 3.22
N ALA A 96 -3.25 -8.03 3.44
CA ALA A 96 -2.38 -7.37 2.48
C ALA A 96 -1.18 -8.25 2.10
N LYS A 97 -0.55 -8.88 3.10
CA LYS A 97 0.52 -9.86 2.89
C LYS A 97 0.05 -11.01 2.00
N SER A 98 -1.08 -11.63 2.33
CA SER A 98 -1.63 -12.74 1.53
C SER A 98 -1.92 -12.32 0.09
N TYR A 99 -2.54 -11.15 -0.12
CA TYR A 99 -2.78 -10.60 -1.44
C TYR A 99 -1.46 -10.40 -2.20
N LEU A 100 -0.51 -9.64 -1.64
CA LEU A 100 0.75 -9.33 -2.30
C LEU A 100 1.52 -10.59 -2.65
N THR A 101 1.69 -11.53 -1.72
CA THR A 101 2.38 -12.81 -2.00
C THR A 101 1.67 -13.62 -3.10
N SER A 102 0.35 -13.57 -3.21
CA SER A 102 -0.39 -14.24 -4.29
C SER A 102 -0.16 -13.64 -5.67
N GLN A 103 0.35 -12.40 -5.76
CA GLN A 103 0.66 -11.74 -7.02
C GLN A 103 2.05 -12.11 -7.58
N GLN A 104 2.84 -12.90 -6.84
CA GLN A 104 4.15 -13.33 -7.35
C GLN A 104 3.98 -14.29 -8.51
N GLN A 105 4.65 -14.00 -9.62
CA GLN A 105 4.65 -14.84 -10.82
C GLN A 105 5.65 -16.00 -10.67
N ALA A 106 5.57 -16.98 -11.59
CA ALA A 106 6.44 -18.15 -11.58
C ALA A 106 7.93 -17.81 -11.73
N ASP A 107 8.25 -16.67 -12.35
CA ASP A 107 9.62 -16.16 -12.52
C ASP A 107 10.10 -15.30 -11.33
N GLY A 108 9.28 -15.16 -10.29
CA GLY A 108 9.57 -14.38 -9.09
C GLY A 108 9.20 -12.90 -9.16
N SER A 109 8.80 -12.39 -10.34
CA SER A 109 8.37 -11.01 -10.52
C SER A 109 6.98 -10.74 -9.92
N PHE A 110 6.64 -9.46 -9.82
CA PHE A 110 5.30 -9.00 -9.44
C PHE A 110 4.64 -8.14 -10.53
N GLY A 111 5.08 -8.29 -11.78
CA GLY A 111 4.72 -7.39 -12.87
C GLY A 111 5.97 -6.83 -13.51
N ASP A 112 6.07 -5.51 -13.65
CA ASP A 112 7.30 -4.89 -14.12
C ASP A 112 8.40 -4.79 -13.02
N LEU A 113 9.55 -4.22 -13.37
CA LEU A 113 10.67 -4.05 -12.44
C LEU A 113 10.31 -3.15 -11.25
N PHE A 114 9.52 -2.11 -11.51
CA PHE A 114 9.09 -1.15 -10.50
C PHE A 114 8.10 -1.80 -9.52
N GLU A 115 7.12 -2.52 -10.03
CA GLU A 115 6.15 -3.29 -9.24
C GLU A 115 6.84 -4.38 -8.41
N THR A 116 7.83 -5.05 -8.99
CA THR A 116 8.65 -6.04 -8.26
C THR A 116 9.43 -5.40 -7.11
N ALA A 117 10.08 -4.26 -7.34
CA ALA A 117 10.80 -3.54 -6.29
C ALA A 117 9.86 -2.98 -5.20
N LEU A 118 8.69 -2.48 -5.62
CA LEU A 118 7.67 -1.95 -4.72
C LEU A 118 7.09 -3.07 -3.84
N ALA A 119 6.70 -4.20 -4.43
CA ALA A 119 6.21 -5.36 -3.71
C ALA A 119 7.27 -5.91 -2.75
N TYR A 120 8.53 -6.04 -3.19
CA TYR A 120 9.63 -6.47 -2.34
C TYR A 120 9.75 -5.58 -1.09
N THR A 121 9.79 -4.26 -1.28
CA THR A 121 9.92 -3.30 -0.18
C THR A 121 8.74 -3.38 0.79
N ALA A 122 7.52 -3.56 0.28
CA ALA A 122 6.31 -3.69 1.10
C ALA A 122 6.27 -5.01 1.90
N LEU A 123 6.85 -6.08 1.36
CA LEU A 123 6.81 -7.42 1.94
C LEU A 123 7.93 -7.68 2.95
N VAL A 124 9.12 -7.10 2.78
CA VAL A 124 10.29 -7.33 3.67
C VAL A 124 9.95 -7.25 5.18
N PRO A 125 9.17 -6.28 5.67
CA PRO A 125 8.91 -6.18 7.11
C PRO A 125 7.84 -7.17 7.62
N ILE A 126 7.08 -7.81 6.72
CA ILE A 126 5.87 -8.59 7.07
C ILE A 126 5.91 -10.05 6.58
N VAL A 127 6.87 -10.40 5.73
CA VAL A 127 7.11 -11.76 5.23
C VAL A 127 8.40 -12.33 5.82
N THR A 128 8.30 -13.51 6.40
CA THR A 128 9.45 -14.29 6.87
C THR A 128 9.82 -15.44 5.91
N ASP A 129 9.00 -15.66 4.88
CA ASP A 129 9.25 -16.65 3.84
C ASP A 129 10.40 -16.18 2.94
N ALA A 130 11.56 -16.81 3.12
CA ALA A 130 12.76 -16.51 2.37
C ALA A 130 12.64 -16.85 0.87
N THR A 131 11.70 -17.75 0.48
CA THR A 131 11.48 -18.10 -0.92
C THR A 131 10.79 -16.97 -1.66
N VAL A 132 9.76 -16.35 -1.07
CA VAL A 132 9.04 -15.22 -1.70
C VAL A 132 9.99 -14.05 -1.93
N LEU A 133 10.72 -13.63 -0.89
CA LEU A 133 11.68 -12.53 -1.00
C LEU A 133 12.87 -12.89 -1.89
N GLY A 134 13.36 -14.14 -1.81
CA GLY A 134 14.46 -14.66 -2.61
C GLY A 134 14.15 -14.65 -4.10
N ASN A 135 12.97 -15.11 -4.50
CA ASN A 135 12.55 -15.11 -5.90
C ASN A 135 12.49 -13.68 -6.48
N ALA A 136 11.94 -12.74 -5.72
CA ALA A 136 11.81 -11.35 -6.14
C ALA A 136 13.17 -10.65 -6.28
N ILE A 137 14.07 -10.79 -5.31
CA ILE A 137 15.40 -10.16 -5.38
C ILE A 137 16.28 -10.79 -6.47
N ASN A 138 16.13 -12.11 -6.72
CA ASN A 138 16.81 -12.78 -7.82
C ASN A 138 16.32 -12.24 -9.16
N HIS A 139 15.02 -12.02 -9.32
CA HIS A 139 14.45 -11.41 -10.52
C HIS A 139 15.03 -10.00 -10.75
N LEU A 140 14.99 -9.13 -9.74
CA LEU A 140 15.54 -7.77 -9.80
C LEU A 140 17.03 -7.76 -10.18
N THR A 141 17.82 -8.67 -9.59
CA THR A 141 19.26 -8.76 -9.87
C THR A 141 19.53 -9.29 -11.28
N SER A 142 18.70 -10.21 -11.79
CA SER A 142 18.83 -10.75 -13.15
C SER A 142 18.44 -9.74 -14.23
N ALA A 143 17.62 -8.75 -13.88
CA ALA A 143 17.20 -7.68 -14.78
C ALA A 143 18.23 -6.53 -14.87
N GLN A 144 19.24 -6.50 -13.98
CA GLN A 144 20.30 -5.49 -14.00
C GLN A 144 21.25 -5.75 -15.19
N PHE A 145 21.43 -4.75 -16.05
CA PHE A 145 22.41 -4.81 -17.12
C PHE A 145 23.86 -4.69 -16.59
N GLN A 146 24.85 -5.16 -17.35
CA GLN A 146 26.29 -5.10 -16.96
C GLN A 146 26.81 -3.69 -16.69
N ASN A 147 26.13 -2.65 -17.19
CA ASN A 147 26.45 -1.25 -16.94
C ASN A 147 25.84 -0.70 -15.64
N GLY A 148 25.08 -1.52 -14.90
CA GLY A 148 24.43 -1.16 -13.64
C GLY A 148 23.04 -0.51 -13.76
N SER A 149 22.46 -0.39 -14.97
CA SER A 149 21.08 0.09 -15.20
C SER A 149 20.05 -1.03 -15.21
#